data_AF-A0A382JVB3-F1
#
_entry.id   AF-A0A382JVB3-F1
#
_cell.length_a   1.000
_cell.length_b   1.000
_cell.length_c   1.000
_cell.angle_alpha   90.00
_cell.angle_beta   90.00
_cell.angle_gamma   90.00
#
_symmetry.space_group_name_H-M   'P 1'
#
loop_
_entity.id
_entity.type
_entity.pdbx_description
1 polymer ?
#
loop_
_entity_poly.entity_id
_entity_poly.type
_entity_poly.pdbx_seq_one_letter_code
_entity_poly.pdbx_strand_id
1 'polypeptide(L)' 'MTTKLTEHMNNLIPMVVEQSSRGERAYDIYSRLLKERIVFVVGPVNDTVAS' A
#
# COMPACT_ATOMS: atom_id res chain seq x y z
N MET A 1 -21.60 17.27 -1.28
CA MET A 1 -20.76 17.36 -0.06
C MET A 1 -20.31 15.98 0.43
N THR A 2 -21.12 14.93 0.31
CA THR A 2 -20.79 13.56 0.76
C THR A 2 -19.80 12.80 -0.14
N THR A 3 -19.79 13.06 -1.46
CA THR A 3 -18.93 12.35 -2.42
C THR A 3 -17.44 12.58 -2.24
N LYS A 4 -17.02 13.79 -1.84
CA LYS A 4 -15.60 14.11 -1.63
C LYS A 4 -14.96 13.30 -0.49
N LEU A 5 -15.71 12.97 0.56
CA LEU A 5 -15.21 12.17 1.69
C LEU A 5 -14.95 10.73 1.26
N THR A 6 -15.86 10.12 0.48
CA THR A 6 -15.70 8.76 -0.04
C THR A 6 -14.49 8.63 -0.98
N GLU A 7 -14.24 9.63 -1.84
CA GLU A 7 -13.04 9.61 -2.69
C GLU A 7 -11.73 9.72 -1.90
N HIS A 8 -11.70 10.50 -0.81
CA HIS A 8 -10.53 10.56 0.06
C HIS A 8 -10.29 9.24 0.80
N MET A 9 -11.36 8.50 1.15
CA MET A 9 -11.22 7.16 1.75
C MET A 9 -10.66 6.14 0.77
N ASN A 10 -10.93 6.25 -0.53
CA ASN A 10 -10.35 5.37 -1.55
C ASN A 10 -8.83 5.57 -1.72
N ASN A 11 -8.28 6.73 -1.35
CA ASN A 11 -6.85 7.00 -1.42
C ASN A 11 -6.10 6.70 -0.12
N LEU A 12 -6.80 6.25 0.92
CA LEU A 12 -6.16 5.90 2.19
C LEU A 12 -5.52 4.51 2.07
N ILE A 13 -4.19 4.45 2.17
CA ILE A 13 -3.47 3.17 2.18
C ILE A 13 -3.58 2.58 3.60
N PRO A 14 -4.09 1.35 3.76
CA PRO A 14 -4.23 0.74 5.06
C PRO A 14 -2.86 0.39 5.67
N MET A 15 -2.77 0.61 6.99
CA MET A 15 -1.63 0.21 7.81
C MET A 15 -1.89 -1.18 8.42
N VAL A 16 -0.89 -2.05 8.37
CA VAL A 16 -0.92 -3.40 8.94
C VAL A 16 0.19 -3.59 9.95
N VAL A 17 -0.04 -4.42 10.96
CA VAL A 17 0.95 -4.75 11.99
C VAL A 17 1.47 -6.16 11.75
N GLU A 18 2.78 -6.32 11.61
CA GLU A 18 3.47 -7.60 11.54
C GLU A 18 4.08 -7.93 12.90
N GLN A 19 3.83 -9.14 13.38
CA GLN A 19 4.48 -9.67 14.58
C GLN A 19 5.80 -10.34 14.19
N SER A 20 6.90 -9.92 14.83
CA SER A 20 8.22 -10.54 14.71
C SER A 20 8.71 -11.01 16.07
N SER A 21 9.75 -11.85 16.10
CA SER A 21 10.38 -12.31 17.34
C SER A 21 10.97 -11.18 18.20
N ARG A 22 11.14 -9.97 17.65
CA ARG A 22 11.63 -8.77 18.38
C ARG A 22 10.53 -7.76 18.68
N GLY A 23 9.26 -8.12 18.44
CA GLY A 23 8.10 -7.25 18.67
C GLY A 23 7.29 -6.96 17.41
N GLU A 24 6.43 -5.95 17.49
CA GLU A 24 5.52 -5.57 16.42
C GLU A 24 6.09 -4.46 15.54
N ARG A 25 5.84 -4.55 14.24
CA ARG A 25 6.23 -3.52 13.28
C ARG A 25 5.07 -3.17 12.37
N ALA A 26 4.80 -1.88 12.25
CA ALA A 26 3.76 -1.36 11.36
C ALA A 26 4.31 -1.12 9.95
N TYR A 27 3.53 -1.49 8.95
CA TYR A 27 3.81 -1.34 7.52
C TYR A 27 2.56 -0.84 6.81
N ASP A 28 2.70 0.00 5.79
CA ASP A 28 1.63 0.11 4.80
C ASP A 28 1.50 -1.24 4.05
N ILE A 29 0.32 -1.53 3.52
CA ILE A 29 0.08 -2.84 2.89
C ILE A 29 1.04 -3.13 1.72
N TYR A 30 1.45 -2.12 0.94
CA TYR A 30 2.35 -2.32 -0.19
C TYR A 30 3.77 -2.66 0.28
N SER A 31 4.29 -1.97 1.29
CA SER A 31 5.60 -2.31 1.84
C SER A 31 5.62 -3.69 2.52
N ARG A 32 4.52 -4.11 3.17
CA ARG A 32 4.42 -5.46 3.75
C ARG A 32 4.50 -6.56 2.69
N LEU A 33 3.91 -6.33 1.53
CA LEU A 33 3.90 -7.27 0.39
C LEU A 33 5.23 -7.22 -0.38
N LEU A 34 5.85 -6.05 -0.50
CA LEU A 34 7.19 -5.93 -1.08
C LEU A 34 8.24 -6.69 -0.25
N LYS A 35 8.09 -6.73 1.08
CA LYS A 35 8.92 -7.57 1.96
C LYS A 35 8.84 -9.06 1.60
N GLU A 36 7.68 -9.53 1.10
CA GLU A 36 7.46 -10.89 0.58
C GLU A 36 7.82 -11.05 -0.90
N ARG A 37 8.44 -10.02 -1.50
CA ARG A 37 8.82 -9.95 -2.92
C ARG A 37 7.63 -9.94 -3.88
N ILE A 38 6.51 -9.41 -3.44
CA ILE A 38 5.31 -9.20 -4.27
C ILE A 38 5.33 -7.76 -4.78
N VAL A 39 5.27 -7.60 -6.12
CA VAL A 39 5.24 -6.29 -6.79
C VAL A 39 3.92 -6.14 -7.53
N PHE A 40 3.29 -4.98 -7.37
CA PHE A 40 2.05 -4.64 -8.06
C PHE A 40 2.35 -3.73 -9.25
N VAL A 41 1.82 -4.08 -10.41
CA VAL A 41 1.76 -3.20 -11.58
C VAL A 41 0.28 -2.87 -11.80
N VAL A 42 -0.10 -1.64 -11.48
CA VAL A 42 -1.49 -1.16 -11.56
C VAL A 42 -1.56 0.02 -12.51
N GLY A 43 -2.55 0.03 -13.39
CA GLY A 43 -2.77 1.09 -14.37
C GLY A 43 -1.94 0.93 -15.65
N PRO A 44 -1.98 1.93 -16.54
CA PRO A 44 -1.25 1.91 -17.80
C PRO A 44 0.26 1.88 -17.59
N VAL A 45 0.96 1.10 -18.41
CA VAL A 45 2.44 1.07 -18.41
C VAL A 45 2.96 2.35 -19.06
N ASN A 46 3.80 3.07 -18.34
CA ASN A 46 4.50 4.27 -18.80
C ASN A 46 5.92 4.30 -18.20
N ASP A 47 6.74 5.25 -18.64
CA ASP A 47 8.14 5.34 -18.22
C ASP A 47 8.29 5.47 -16.70
N THR A 48 7.36 6.13 -16.01
CA THR A 48 7.39 6.26 -14.54
C THR A 48 7.14 4.95 -13.78
N VAL A 49 6.40 4.01 -14.38
CA VAL A 49 6.16 2.67 -13.82
C VAL A 49 7.27 1.69 -14.23
N ALA A 50 7.96 1.98 -15.33
CA ALA A 50 9.02 1.14 -15.90
C ALA A 50 10.44 1.51 -15.43
N SER A 51 10.64 2.68 -14.80
CA SER A 51 11.94 3.20 -14.34
C SER A 51 12.32 2.76 -12.93
#